data_AF-A0A2H8TCP5-F1
#
_entry.id   AF-A0A2H8TCP5-F1
#
_cell.length_a   1.000
_cell.length_b   1.000
_cell.length_c   1.000
_cell.angle_alpha   90.00
_cell.angle_beta   90.00
_cell.angle_gamma   90.00
#
_symmetry.space_group_name_H-M   'P 1'
#
loop_
_entity.id
_entity.type
_entity.pdbx_description
1 polymer ?
#
loop_
_entity_poly.entity_id
_entity_poly.type
_entity_poly.pdbx_seq_one_letter_code
_entity_poly.pdbx_strand_id
1 'polypeptide(L)'
;EKQKYLFAVTSSEKVDDTQKYAVFRIIPTPYPGCEFFLDFKKNNYNSEGLMFDWSDPSIDSTLNVKPNPAVDQLDIQWSKYKEWDLRQLTENYLSLMLKYVWCSSKGILIHCISGWDRTPMFISLLRMSLWADGVIHKSLSPSQILYLTLGYDWYLFGHNLENRLEKGEDIMHFCFHFLKYIFSDDFKTPSMP
;
A
#
# COMPACT_ATOMS: atom_id res chain seq x y z
N GLU A 1 11.78 1.09 16.13
CA GLU A 1 12.35 -0.26 16.04
C GLU A 1 11.92 -1.06 17.24
N LYS A 2 11.25 -2.19 16.99
CA LYS A 2 10.90 -3.15 18.03
C LYS A 2 12.08 -4.08 18.24
N GLN A 3 12.43 -4.39 19.48
CA GLN A 3 13.52 -5.31 19.79
C GLN A 3 12.98 -6.73 20.06
N LYS A 4 13.63 -7.74 19.49
CA LYS A 4 13.46 -9.16 19.85
C LYS A 4 14.85 -9.75 20.04
N TYR A 5 15.14 -10.25 21.25
CA TYR A 5 16.46 -10.75 21.64
C TYR A 5 17.63 -9.80 21.30
N LEU A 6 17.48 -8.50 21.57
CA LEU A 6 18.47 -7.45 21.29
C LEU A 6 18.72 -7.11 19.80
N PHE A 7 17.97 -7.71 18.87
CA PHE A 7 18.00 -7.35 17.45
C PHE A 7 16.85 -6.42 17.09
N ALA A 8 17.12 -5.44 16.24
CA ALA A 8 16.10 -4.60 15.62
C ALA A 8 15.27 -5.44 14.65
N VAL A 9 13.95 -5.49 14.88
CA VAL A 9 13.01 -6.25 14.06
C VAL A 9 11.81 -5.39 13.69
N THR A 10 11.19 -5.69 12.55
CA THR A 10 9.93 -5.07 12.13
C THR A 10 8.77 -5.49 13.03
N SER A 11 7.64 -4.77 12.94
CA SER A 11 6.43 -5.16 13.68
C SER A 11 5.98 -6.59 13.34
N SER A 12 6.15 -7.01 12.08
CA SER A 12 5.81 -8.35 11.59
C SER A 12 6.70 -9.43 12.20
N GLU A 13 8.01 -9.19 12.24
CA GLU A 13 8.98 -10.12 12.84
C GLU A 13 8.87 -10.20 14.36
N LYS A 14 8.44 -9.11 15.03
CA LYS A 14 8.23 -9.12 16.49
C LYS A 14 7.19 -10.16 16.89
N VAL A 15 6.06 -10.21 16.19
CA VAL A 15 4.92 -11.09 16.49
C VAL A 15 5.05 -12.49 15.89
N ASP A 16 6.09 -12.72 15.09
CA ASP A 16 6.38 -14.02 14.50
C ASP A 16 7.33 -14.83 15.39
N ASP A 17 6.76 -15.65 16.25
CA ASP A 17 7.49 -16.58 17.11
C ASP A 17 8.02 -17.81 16.35
N THR A 18 7.65 -17.95 15.08
CA THR A 18 7.93 -19.12 14.23
C THR A 18 8.87 -18.83 13.06
N GLN A 19 9.41 -17.61 12.95
CA GLN A 19 10.27 -17.18 11.84
C GLN A 19 9.66 -17.40 10.44
N LYS A 20 8.33 -17.41 10.30
CA LYS A 20 7.60 -17.42 9.02
C LYS A 20 8.09 -16.33 8.06
N TYR A 21 8.54 -15.18 8.57
CA TYR A 21 9.04 -14.09 7.72
C TYR A 21 10.50 -14.27 7.27
N ALA A 22 11.25 -15.25 7.81
CA ALA A 22 12.68 -15.43 7.48
C ALA A 22 12.93 -15.79 6.00
N VAL A 23 11.92 -16.34 5.31
CA VAL A 23 12.00 -16.65 3.88
C VAL A 23 11.70 -15.45 2.98
N PHE A 24 11.27 -14.32 3.55
CA PHE A 24 10.93 -13.11 2.82
C PHE A 24 12.07 -12.10 2.89
N ARG A 25 12.29 -11.39 1.77
CA ARG A 25 12.99 -10.10 1.81
C ARG A 25 11.97 -9.05 2.25
N ILE A 26 12.08 -8.61 3.50
CA ILE A 26 11.18 -7.58 4.04
C ILE A 26 11.59 -6.20 3.52
N ILE A 27 10.60 -5.44 3.06
CA ILE A 27 10.74 -4.03 2.67
C ILE A 27 9.77 -3.23 3.53
N PRO A 28 10.25 -2.58 4.60
CA PRO A 28 9.42 -1.71 5.41
C PRO A 28 8.99 -0.49 4.58
N THR A 29 7.69 -0.25 4.46
CA THR A 29 7.11 0.91 3.78
C THR A 29 6.26 1.71 4.78
N PRO A 30 6.87 2.66 5.54
CA PRO A 30 6.12 3.50 6.48
C PRO A 30 5.01 4.26 5.76
N TYR A 31 3.80 4.20 6.29
CA TYR A 31 2.62 4.81 5.69
C TYR A 31 1.63 5.23 6.79
N PRO A 32 0.92 6.36 6.64
CA PRO A 32 0.01 6.89 7.67
C PRO A 32 -1.00 5.86 8.18
N GLY A 33 -1.40 6.01 9.45
CA GLY A 33 -2.49 5.23 10.07
C GLY A 33 -3.86 5.54 9.44
N CYS A 34 -4.89 4.76 9.79
CA CYS A 34 -6.26 5.04 9.30
C CYS A 34 -6.78 6.39 9.83
N GLU A 35 -6.29 6.82 10.99
CA GLU A 35 -6.59 8.08 11.65
C GLU A 35 -6.26 9.29 10.76
N PHE A 36 -5.19 9.21 9.95
CA PHE A 36 -4.79 10.28 9.04
C PHE A 36 -5.79 10.52 7.90
N PHE A 37 -6.66 9.55 7.62
CA PHE A 37 -7.70 9.72 6.59
C PHE A 37 -8.86 10.59 7.05
N LEU A 38 -8.95 10.92 8.35
CA LEU A 38 -9.78 12.00 8.83
C LEU A 38 -9.27 13.36 8.31
N ASP A 39 -7.95 13.55 8.22
CA ASP A 39 -7.37 14.79 7.69
C ASP A 39 -7.57 14.88 6.18
N PHE A 40 -7.53 13.76 5.47
CA PHE A 40 -7.95 13.67 4.07
C PHE A 40 -9.40 14.12 3.87
N LYS A 41 -10.32 13.62 4.70
CA LYS A 41 -11.72 14.07 4.69
C LYS A 41 -11.86 15.57 4.97
N LYS A 42 -11.18 16.07 6.01
CA LYS A 42 -11.17 17.51 6.35
C LYS A 42 -10.55 18.37 5.26
N ASN A 43 -9.61 17.83 4.49
CA ASN A 43 -9.02 18.48 3.32
C ASN A 43 -9.89 18.32 2.05
N ASN A 44 -11.21 18.18 2.21
CA ASN A 44 -12.18 18.01 1.13
C ASN A 44 -11.84 16.85 0.18
N TYR A 45 -11.34 15.76 0.73
CA TYR A 45 -10.87 14.60 -0.05
C TYR A 45 -9.78 14.95 -1.06
N ASN A 46 -8.95 15.96 -0.79
CA ASN A 46 -7.74 16.23 -1.55
C ASN A 46 -6.51 15.63 -0.86
N SER A 47 -5.75 14.81 -1.58
CA SER A 47 -4.52 14.18 -1.08
C SER A 47 -3.25 14.91 -1.54
N GLU A 48 -3.35 15.83 -2.49
CA GLU A 48 -2.22 16.65 -2.95
C GLU A 48 -1.85 17.67 -1.88
N GLY A 49 -0.56 17.75 -1.55
CA GLY A 49 -0.04 18.60 -0.49
C GLY A 49 -0.44 18.18 0.94
N LEU A 50 -1.17 17.07 1.10
CA LEU A 50 -1.54 16.55 2.42
C LEU A 50 -0.35 15.78 3.03
N MET A 51 0.44 16.49 3.82
CA MET A 51 1.68 16.00 4.43
C MET A 51 1.40 15.23 5.73
N PHE A 52 2.02 14.06 5.88
CA PHE A 52 2.05 13.34 7.15
C PHE A 52 3.21 13.82 8.02
N ASP A 53 2.97 14.02 9.31
CA ASP A 53 4.02 14.44 10.24
C ASP A 53 4.86 13.23 10.68
N TRP A 54 6.07 13.13 10.12
CA TRP A 54 7.03 12.07 10.41
C TRP A 54 7.86 12.33 11.68
N SER A 55 7.63 13.44 12.39
CA SER A 55 8.38 13.80 13.60
C SER A 55 7.88 13.10 14.86
N ASP A 56 6.69 12.48 14.83
CA ASP A 56 6.13 11.74 15.95
C ASP A 56 7.08 10.60 16.40
N PRO A 57 7.58 10.62 17.65
CA PRO A 57 8.48 9.60 18.17
C PRO A 57 7.90 8.18 18.21
N SER A 58 6.58 8.03 18.14
CA SER A 58 5.91 6.73 18.03
C SER A 58 6.09 6.07 16.66
N ILE A 59 6.49 6.84 15.64
CA ILE A 59 6.82 6.34 14.30
C ILE A 59 8.20 5.70 14.34
N ASP A 60 8.19 4.37 14.39
CA ASP A 60 9.38 3.59 14.69
C ASP A 60 9.90 2.77 13.49
N SER A 61 9.31 3.00 12.31
CA SER A 61 9.62 2.34 11.04
C SER A 61 10.27 3.31 10.05
N THR A 62 11.34 2.88 9.39
CA THR A 62 12.04 3.65 8.37
C THR A 62 11.98 2.91 7.04
N LEU A 63 11.73 3.65 5.95
CA LEU A 63 11.73 3.08 4.61
C LEU A 63 13.10 2.48 4.31
N ASN A 64 13.13 1.22 3.89
CA ASN A 64 14.37 0.52 3.55
C ASN A 64 14.21 -0.26 2.24
N VAL A 65 14.15 0.49 1.13
CA VAL A 65 14.16 -0.09 -0.21
C VAL A 65 15.62 -0.30 -0.62
N LYS A 66 16.06 -1.56 -0.58
CA LYS A 66 17.41 -1.93 -1.04
C LYS A 66 17.47 -1.95 -2.58
N PRO A 67 18.56 -1.43 -3.20
CA PRO A 67 18.76 -1.50 -4.64
C PRO A 67 18.63 -2.92 -5.18
N ASN A 68 18.06 -3.04 -6.37
CA ASN A 68 17.99 -4.27 -7.15
C ASN A 68 17.43 -3.95 -8.54
N PRO A 69 17.59 -4.85 -9.54
CA PRO A 69 17.19 -4.56 -10.91
C PRO A 69 15.74 -4.10 -11.08
N ALA A 70 14.80 -4.53 -10.23
CA ALA A 70 13.42 -4.07 -10.29
C ALA A 70 13.28 -2.63 -9.78
N VAL A 71 13.86 -2.34 -8.61
CA VAL A 71 13.84 -1.01 -7.98
C VAL A 71 14.61 0.03 -8.78
N ASP A 72 15.76 -0.34 -9.36
CA ASP A 72 16.66 0.58 -10.05
C ASP A 72 16.06 1.13 -11.36
N GLN A 73 14.98 0.51 -11.84
CA GLN A 73 14.18 1.00 -12.97
C GLN A 73 13.10 2.02 -12.57
N LEU A 74 12.91 2.27 -11.26
CA LEU A 74 12.01 3.30 -10.76
C LEU A 74 12.83 4.56 -10.46
N ASP A 75 12.54 5.66 -11.15
CA ASP A 75 13.17 6.97 -10.90
C ASP A 75 12.56 7.65 -9.66
N ILE A 76 12.73 7.00 -8.50
CA ILE A 76 12.15 7.43 -7.22
C ILE A 76 13.26 7.66 -6.20
N GLN A 77 13.33 8.88 -5.66
CA GLN A 77 14.26 9.24 -4.59
C GLN A 77 13.74 8.75 -3.22
N TRP A 78 13.86 7.46 -2.92
CA TRP A 78 13.33 6.82 -1.71
C TRP A 78 13.72 7.53 -0.40
N SER A 79 14.91 8.14 -0.32
CA SER A 79 15.35 8.88 0.87
C SER A 79 14.46 10.08 1.23
N LYS A 80 13.69 10.60 0.27
CA LYS A 80 12.78 11.74 0.44
C LYS A 80 11.35 11.34 0.81
N TYR A 81 11.09 10.10 1.21
CA TYR A 81 9.71 9.65 1.50
C TYR A 81 8.99 10.48 2.56
N LYS A 82 9.74 11.16 3.45
CA LYS A 82 9.18 12.06 4.46
C LYS A 82 8.70 13.41 3.90
N GLU A 83 9.11 13.74 2.69
CA GLU A 83 8.75 14.96 1.95
C GLU A 83 7.60 14.72 0.96
N TRP A 84 7.15 13.47 0.81
CA TRP A 84 6.04 13.12 -0.06
C TRP A 84 4.70 13.36 0.65
N ASP A 85 3.75 13.96 -0.07
CA ASP A 85 2.36 14.01 0.36
C ASP A 85 1.71 12.62 0.27
N LEU A 86 0.49 12.51 0.79
CA LEU A 86 -0.28 11.27 0.78
C LEU A 86 -0.43 10.67 -0.63
N ARG A 87 -0.59 11.53 -1.65
CA ARG A 87 -0.68 11.10 -3.04
C ARG A 87 0.63 10.44 -3.48
N GLN A 88 1.75 11.16 -3.41
CA GLN A 88 3.06 10.70 -3.85
C GLN A 88 3.53 9.46 -3.09
N LEU A 89 3.25 9.37 -1.78
CA LEU A 89 3.51 8.16 -0.98
C LEU A 89 2.80 6.95 -1.58
N THR A 90 1.52 7.11 -1.92
CA THR A 90 0.69 6.03 -2.47
C THR A 90 1.15 5.65 -3.87
N GLU A 91 1.45 6.65 -4.73
CA GLU A 91 1.98 6.45 -6.09
C GLU A 91 3.28 5.64 -6.04
N ASN A 92 4.26 6.12 -5.29
CA ASN A 92 5.59 5.50 -5.24
C ASN A 92 5.55 4.07 -4.68
N TYR A 93 4.72 3.82 -3.67
CA TYR A 93 4.58 2.47 -3.10
C TYR A 93 3.79 1.54 -4.00
N LEU A 94 2.75 2.02 -4.70
CA LEU A 94 2.04 1.23 -5.71
C LEU A 94 2.98 0.85 -6.86
N SER A 95 3.77 1.80 -7.38
CA SER A 95 4.77 1.55 -8.42
C SER A 95 5.81 0.53 -7.97
N LEU A 96 6.28 0.60 -6.72
CA LEU A 96 7.18 -0.40 -6.14
C LEU A 96 6.55 -1.80 -6.16
N MET A 97 5.30 -1.91 -5.69
CA MET A 97 4.59 -3.19 -5.62
C MET A 97 4.36 -3.78 -7.01
N LEU A 98 3.85 -2.98 -7.94
CA LEU A 98 3.65 -3.38 -9.33
C LEU A 98 4.97 -3.83 -9.96
N LYS A 99 6.07 -3.11 -9.71
CA LYS A 99 7.38 -3.45 -10.22
C LYS A 99 7.88 -4.81 -9.73
N TYR A 100 7.64 -5.14 -8.47
CA TYR A 100 7.92 -6.49 -7.97
C TYR A 100 6.98 -7.53 -8.57
N VAL A 101 5.69 -7.24 -8.77
CA VAL A 101 4.78 -8.17 -9.46
C VAL A 101 5.29 -8.50 -10.87
N TRP A 102 5.86 -7.54 -11.58
CA TRP A 102 6.32 -7.74 -12.96
C TRP A 102 7.71 -8.36 -13.08
N CYS A 103 8.66 -7.94 -12.24
CA CYS A 103 10.06 -8.36 -12.38
C CYS A 103 10.41 -9.62 -11.56
N SER A 104 9.56 -10.04 -10.62
CA SER A 104 9.83 -11.19 -9.76
C SER A 104 9.20 -12.46 -10.31
N SER A 105 9.96 -13.55 -10.30
CA SER A 105 9.42 -14.91 -10.50
C SER A 105 8.71 -15.48 -9.26
N LYS A 106 8.74 -14.75 -8.14
CA LYS A 106 8.11 -15.09 -6.85
C LYS A 106 6.98 -14.11 -6.53
N GLY A 107 5.98 -14.59 -5.79
CA GLY A 107 4.90 -13.74 -5.28
C GLY A 107 5.37 -12.72 -4.24
N ILE A 108 4.56 -11.70 -4.02
CA ILE A 108 4.75 -10.70 -2.97
C ILE A 108 3.72 -10.88 -1.86
N LEU A 109 4.12 -10.61 -0.63
CA LEU A 109 3.21 -10.52 0.52
C LEU A 109 3.12 -9.06 0.95
N ILE A 110 1.92 -8.50 0.89
CA ILE A 110 1.63 -7.13 1.33
C ILE A 110 0.76 -7.23 2.58
N HIS A 111 1.19 -6.58 3.66
CA HIS A 111 0.35 -6.46 4.85
C HIS A 111 0.76 -5.25 5.71
N CYS A 112 -0.17 -4.79 6.54
CA CYS A 112 0.08 -3.88 7.65
C CYS A 112 -0.02 -4.63 8.99
N ILE A 113 0.11 -3.91 10.12
CA ILE A 113 0.13 -4.52 11.46
C ILE A 113 -1.14 -5.35 11.72
N SER A 114 -2.32 -4.76 11.51
CA SER A 114 -3.61 -5.43 11.76
C SER A 114 -4.22 -6.08 10.51
N GLY A 115 -3.64 -5.86 9.32
CA GLY A 115 -4.07 -6.50 8.08
C GLY A 115 -5.36 -6.00 7.44
N TRP A 116 -6.12 -5.08 8.05
CA TRP A 116 -7.51 -4.77 7.64
C TRP A 116 -7.80 -3.32 7.18
N ASP A 117 -6.78 -2.47 7.04
CA ASP A 117 -6.94 -1.07 6.56
C ASP A 117 -6.04 -0.77 5.34
N ARG A 118 -4.74 -0.59 5.56
CA ARG A 118 -3.76 -0.33 4.49
C ARG A 118 -3.54 -1.53 3.57
N THR A 119 -3.66 -2.75 4.11
CA THR A 119 -3.52 -3.98 3.33
C THR A 119 -4.59 -4.07 2.25
N PRO A 120 -5.90 -4.00 2.57
CA PRO A 120 -6.92 -4.06 1.53
C PRO A 120 -6.86 -2.86 0.60
N MET A 121 -6.44 -1.68 1.05
CA MET A 121 -6.19 -0.52 0.17
C MET A 121 -5.18 -0.85 -0.94
N PHE A 122 -3.95 -1.27 -0.60
CA PHE A 122 -2.93 -1.54 -1.61
C PHE A 122 -3.25 -2.79 -2.46
N ILE A 123 -3.87 -3.82 -1.88
CA ILE A 123 -4.35 -4.98 -2.64
C ILE A 123 -5.42 -4.57 -3.66
N SER A 124 -6.36 -3.71 -3.26
CA SER A 124 -7.41 -3.19 -4.14
C SER A 124 -6.82 -2.39 -5.30
N LEU A 125 -5.88 -1.48 -5.01
CA LEU A 125 -5.19 -0.69 -6.04
C LEU A 125 -4.46 -1.58 -7.05
N LEU A 126 -3.65 -2.53 -6.57
CA LEU A 126 -2.95 -3.48 -7.44
C LEU A 126 -3.91 -4.30 -8.30
N ARG A 127 -4.97 -4.84 -7.69
CA ARG A 127 -5.96 -5.66 -8.39
C ARG A 127 -6.64 -4.86 -9.49
N MET A 128 -7.05 -3.63 -9.19
CA MET A 128 -7.72 -2.76 -10.16
C MET A 128 -6.78 -2.31 -11.27
N SER A 129 -5.52 -1.98 -10.97
CA SER A 129 -4.50 -1.67 -12.00
C SER A 129 -4.28 -2.84 -12.95
N LEU A 130 -4.02 -4.04 -12.42
CA LEU A 130 -3.78 -5.24 -13.24
C LEU A 130 -5.02 -5.68 -14.03
N TRP A 131 -6.21 -5.46 -13.49
CA TRP A 131 -7.47 -5.72 -14.20
C TRP A 131 -7.72 -4.70 -15.31
N ALA A 132 -7.44 -3.41 -15.07
CA ALA A 132 -7.60 -2.35 -16.06
C ALA A 132 -6.71 -2.58 -17.30
N ASP A 133 -5.50 -3.12 -17.09
CA ASP A 133 -4.60 -3.54 -18.16
C ASP A 133 -4.96 -4.91 -18.78
N GLY A 134 -6.04 -5.53 -18.30
CA GLY A 134 -6.51 -6.82 -18.82
C GLY A 134 -5.56 -7.98 -18.51
N VAL A 135 -4.71 -7.90 -17.48
CA VAL A 135 -3.79 -8.99 -17.13
C VAL A 135 -4.48 -10.04 -16.26
N ILE A 136 -5.38 -9.62 -15.37
CA ILE A 136 -6.13 -10.49 -14.46
C ILE A 136 -7.64 -10.25 -14.57
N HIS A 137 -8.45 -11.19 -14.10
CA HIS A 137 -9.91 -11.06 -14.03
C HIS A 137 -10.56 -10.60 -15.34
N LYS A 138 -10.00 -11.01 -16.49
CA LYS A 138 -10.34 -10.55 -17.85
C LYS A 138 -11.82 -10.64 -18.20
N SER A 139 -12.56 -11.55 -17.56
CA SER A 139 -14.00 -11.75 -17.77
C SER A 139 -14.89 -10.82 -16.96
N LEU A 140 -14.34 -10.03 -16.02
CA LEU A 140 -15.11 -9.16 -15.14
C LEU A 140 -15.31 -7.78 -15.78
N SER A 141 -16.56 -7.32 -15.74
CA SER A 141 -16.93 -5.94 -16.05
C SER A 141 -16.49 -4.97 -14.94
N PRO A 142 -16.53 -3.65 -15.18
CA PRO A 142 -16.22 -2.66 -14.15
C PRO A 142 -17.04 -2.79 -12.87
N SER A 143 -18.32 -3.15 -12.96
CA SER A 143 -19.15 -3.36 -11.77
C SER A 143 -18.76 -4.65 -11.04
N GLN A 144 -18.43 -5.73 -11.76
CA GLN A 144 -18.04 -7.00 -11.17
C GLN A 144 -16.68 -6.93 -10.47
N ILE A 145 -15.70 -6.23 -11.03
CA ILE A 145 -14.42 -6.02 -10.35
C ILE A 145 -14.60 -5.15 -9.10
N LEU A 146 -15.48 -4.14 -9.15
CA LEU A 146 -15.81 -3.33 -7.97
C LEU A 146 -16.41 -4.21 -6.86
N TYR A 147 -17.37 -5.08 -7.18
CA TYR A 147 -17.94 -6.01 -6.19
C TYR A 147 -16.90 -6.97 -5.63
N LEU A 148 -16.00 -7.49 -6.47
CA LEU A 148 -14.90 -8.34 -6.02
C LEU A 148 -13.99 -7.58 -5.04
N THR A 149 -13.60 -6.36 -5.37
CA THR A 149 -12.75 -5.51 -4.52
C THR A 149 -13.44 -5.20 -3.19
N LEU A 150 -14.69 -4.73 -3.20
CA LEU A 150 -15.45 -4.44 -1.98
C LEU A 150 -15.64 -5.68 -1.11
N GLY A 151 -16.13 -6.78 -1.70
CA GLY A 151 -16.47 -7.99 -0.98
C GLY A 151 -15.25 -8.74 -0.47
N TYR A 152 -14.25 -8.96 -1.34
CA TYR A 152 -13.09 -9.80 -1.03
C TYR A 152 -11.98 -9.03 -0.34
N ASP A 153 -11.59 -7.88 -0.87
CA ASP A 153 -10.46 -7.13 -0.33
C ASP A 153 -10.88 -6.38 0.94
N TRP A 154 -12.06 -5.76 1.01
CA TRP A 154 -12.45 -4.97 2.19
C TRP A 154 -13.26 -5.77 3.22
N TYR A 155 -14.43 -6.29 2.85
CA TYR A 155 -15.37 -6.83 3.83
C TYR A 155 -14.95 -8.20 4.37
N LEU A 156 -14.59 -9.15 3.50
CA LEU A 156 -14.16 -10.48 3.93
C LEU A 156 -12.84 -10.45 4.71
N PHE A 157 -11.98 -9.48 4.40
CA PHE A 157 -10.72 -9.24 5.10
C PHE A 157 -10.90 -8.50 6.44
N GLY A 158 -12.15 -8.20 6.82
CA GLY A 158 -12.51 -7.70 8.14
C GLY A 158 -12.34 -6.20 8.32
N HIS A 159 -12.32 -5.40 7.25
CA HIS A 159 -12.29 -3.94 7.39
C HIS A 159 -13.49 -3.47 8.23
N ASN A 160 -13.23 -2.81 9.35
CA ASN A 160 -14.26 -2.33 10.25
C ASN A 160 -14.88 -1.01 9.74
N LEU A 161 -15.65 -1.12 8.66
CA LEU A 161 -16.23 0.03 7.98
C LEU A 161 -17.08 0.90 8.91
N GLU A 162 -17.91 0.30 9.78
CA GLU A 162 -18.77 1.01 10.72
C GLU A 162 -17.96 1.94 11.63
N ASN A 163 -16.96 1.39 12.33
CA ASN A 163 -16.10 2.19 13.21
C ASN A 163 -15.32 3.27 12.42
N ARG A 164 -14.89 2.99 11.18
CA ARG A 164 -14.18 3.97 10.35
C ARG A 164 -15.08 5.13 9.96
N LEU A 165 -16.32 4.85 9.57
CA LEU A 165 -17.31 5.87 9.22
C LEU A 165 -17.68 6.74 10.43
N GLU A 166 -17.86 6.14 11.61
CA GLU A 166 -18.14 6.87 12.85
C GLU A 166 -17.03 7.87 13.19
N LYS A 167 -15.77 7.51 12.93
CA LYS A 167 -14.60 8.37 13.17
C LYS A 167 -14.26 9.29 12.00
N GLY A 168 -14.89 9.10 10.84
CA GLY A 168 -14.56 9.80 9.60
C GLY A 168 -13.19 9.44 9.01
N GLU A 169 -12.67 8.25 9.34
CA GLU A 169 -11.38 7.72 8.88
C GLU A 169 -11.55 7.08 7.49
N ASP A 170 -11.73 7.92 6.47
CA ASP A 170 -12.22 7.52 5.14
C ASP A 170 -11.16 6.86 4.23
N ILE A 171 -10.37 5.90 4.75
CA ILE A 171 -9.32 5.18 4.00
C ILE A 171 -9.88 4.36 2.82
N MET A 172 -11.04 3.73 3.01
CA MET A 172 -11.71 2.99 1.94
C MET A 172 -12.15 3.93 0.82
N HIS A 173 -12.67 5.12 1.16
CA HIS A 173 -12.99 6.14 0.17
C HIS A 173 -11.73 6.62 -0.55
N PHE A 174 -10.64 6.88 0.18
CA PHE A 174 -9.36 7.26 -0.41
C PHE A 174 -8.89 6.24 -1.46
N CYS A 175 -9.02 4.93 -1.20
CA CYS A 175 -8.64 3.89 -2.15
C CYS A 175 -9.30 4.08 -3.53
N PHE A 176 -10.61 4.34 -3.57
CA PHE A 176 -11.33 4.54 -4.83
C PHE A 176 -11.10 5.94 -5.41
N HIS A 177 -11.00 6.96 -4.55
CA HIS A 177 -10.64 8.31 -4.97
C HIS A 177 -9.27 8.34 -5.66
N PHE A 178 -8.31 7.55 -5.17
CA PHE A 178 -6.94 7.51 -5.67
C PHE A 178 -6.83 6.94 -7.08
N LEU A 179 -7.83 6.19 -7.55
CA LEU A 179 -7.88 5.67 -8.93
C LEU A 179 -7.71 6.78 -9.99
N LYS A 180 -8.06 8.02 -9.65
CA LYS A 180 -7.92 9.15 -10.56
C LYS A 180 -6.46 9.53 -10.90
N TYR A 181 -5.50 9.04 -10.11
CA TYR A 181 -4.07 9.37 -10.24
C TYR A 181 -3.26 8.31 -10.97
N ILE A 182 -3.80 7.10 -11.17
CA ILE A 182 -3.05 5.94 -11.67
C ILE A 182 -3.32 5.62 -13.15
N PHE A 183 -3.68 6.63 -13.94
CA PHE A 183 -3.95 6.47 -15.37
C PHE A 183 -2.70 6.62 -16.26
N SER A 184 -1.56 7.06 -15.71
CA SER A 184 -0.32 7.25 -16.49
C SER A 184 0.32 5.91 -16.88
N ASP A 185 1.19 5.95 -17.89
CA ASP A 185 1.95 4.78 -18.34
C ASP A 185 2.87 4.22 -17.25
N ASP A 186 3.19 5.00 -16.21
CA ASP A 186 4.02 4.56 -15.07
C ASP A 186 3.38 3.40 -14.28
N PHE A 187 2.06 3.28 -14.33
CA PHE A 187 1.30 2.24 -13.64
C PHE A 187 0.85 1.10 -14.55
N LYS A 188 1.10 1.21 -15.86
CA LYS A 188 0.71 0.18 -16.82
C LYS A 188 1.61 -1.03 -16.73
N THR A 189 1.00 -2.20 -16.89
CA THR A 189 1.75 -3.43 -17.10
C THR A 189 2.61 -3.33 -18.36
N PRO A 190 3.90 -3.68 -18.30
CA PRO A 190 4.74 -3.70 -19.50
C PRO A 190 4.12 -4.60 -20.56
N SER A 191 4.11 -4.15 -21.82
CA SER A 191 3.78 -5.03 -22.94
C SER A 191 4.79 -6.17 -22.97
N MET A 192 4.31 -7.42 -22.82
CA MET A 192 5.16 -8.58 -23.04
C MET A 192 5.62 -8.57 -24.51
N PRO A 193 6.91 -8.84 -24.78
CA PRO A 193 7.40 -9.02 -26.15
C PRO A 193 6.74 -10.20 -26.85
#